data_AF-A0A819K5N6-F1
#
_entry.id   AF-A0A819K5N6-F1
#
_cell.length_a   1.000
_cell.length_b   1.000
_cell.length_c   1.000
_cell.angle_alpha   90.00
_cell.angle_beta   90.00
_cell.angle_gamma   90.00
#
_symmetry.space_group_name_H-M   'P 1'
#
loop_
_entity.id
_entity.type
_entity.pdbx_description
1 polymer ?
#
loop_
_entity_poly.entity_id
_entity_poly.type
_entity_poly.pdbx_seq_one_letter_code
_entity_poly.pdbx_strand_id
1 'polypeptide(L)'
;MVDVILLPTCPLRPQVKKDLIEIAKYQAVNASLLASYSAQLFVKKYGTHYTSRLHLGGSINEEDFVYHSAYHSTASDKYIYKAAAEASFLDSFGLSANYQSSSTQSEAKINEYKKKIHRKIINSKGGDVFILGTHMATWQASVKENPAIIRRAIENITYFIQSDKFPELTAVALNKVRKEIGEAISTYVEMNIIRGCMDRKSPSFNWLANYDDGSCSQAKETAQFGGFIRTCSEDYRMP
;
A
#
# COMPACT_ATOMS: atom_id res chain seq x y z
N MET A 1 3.36 0.82 22.89
CA MET A 1 3.79 1.01 21.49
C MET A 1 5.24 1.46 21.53
N VAL A 2 6.09 0.88 20.69
CA VAL A 2 7.52 1.18 20.66
C VAL A 2 7.88 1.67 19.26
N ASP A 3 8.58 2.79 19.20
CA ASP A 3 9.05 3.37 17.95
C ASP A 3 10.50 2.92 17.71
N VAL A 4 10.73 2.27 16.57
CA VAL A 4 12.06 1.85 16.13
C VAL A 4 12.42 2.67 14.90
N ILE A 5 13.51 3.43 14.99
CA ILE A 5 13.94 4.36 13.95
C ILE A 5 15.27 3.87 13.38
N LEU A 6 15.37 3.86 12.04
CA LEU A 6 16.61 3.59 11.35
C LEU A 6 17.58 4.77 11.53
N LEU A 7 18.74 4.49 12.10
CA LEU A 7 19.77 5.52 12.29
C LEU A 7 20.49 5.82 10.98
N PRO A 8 20.87 7.09 10.73
CA PRO A 8 21.67 7.43 9.55
C PRO A 8 23.00 6.67 9.47
N THR A 9 23.57 6.29 10.61
CA THR A 9 24.83 5.54 10.71
C THR A 9 24.69 4.06 10.37
N CYS A 10 23.47 3.53 10.21
CA CYS A 10 23.28 2.13 9.86
C CYS A 10 24.01 1.80 8.54
N PRO A 11 24.79 0.71 8.52
CA PRO A 11 25.51 0.31 7.32
C PRO A 11 24.54 -0.27 6.29
N LEU A 12 24.80 -0.01 5.01
CA LEU A 12 24.11 -0.70 3.94
C LEU A 12 24.51 -2.17 3.91
N ARG A 13 23.56 -3.04 3.57
CA ARG A 13 23.89 -4.45 3.30
C ARG A 13 24.90 -4.53 2.14
N PRO A 14 25.97 -5.33 2.25
CA PRO A 14 27.01 -5.40 1.22
C PRO A 14 26.47 -5.70 -0.18
N GLN A 15 25.47 -6.57 -0.28
CA GLN A 15 24.85 -6.92 -1.55
C GLN A 15 24.10 -5.75 -2.20
N VAL A 16 23.39 -4.93 -1.41
CA VAL A 16 22.70 -3.72 -1.92
C VAL A 16 23.72 -2.75 -2.51
N LYS A 17 24.84 -2.56 -1.79
CA LYS A 17 25.94 -1.72 -2.27
C LYS A 17 26.54 -2.25 -3.57
N LYS A 18 26.80 -3.56 -3.65
CA LYS A 18 27.33 -4.23 -4.85
C LYS A 18 26.41 -4.04 -6.06
N ASP A 19 25.11 -4.30 -5.90
CA ASP A 19 24.12 -4.22 -6.98
C ASP A 19 24.03 -2.79 -7.56
N LEU A 20 24.11 -1.75 -6.71
CA LEU A 20 24.10 -0.35 -7.16
C LEU A 20 25.40 0.09 -7.85
N ILE A 21 26.55 -0.39 -7.36
CA ILE A 21 27.85 -0.14 -8.00
C ILE A 21 27.90 -0.81 -9.38
N GLU A 22 27.29 -1.98 -9.54
CA GLU A 22 27.20 -2.66 -10.83
C GLU A 22 26.41 -1.84 -11.86
N ILE A 23 25.27 -1.26 -11.48
CA ILE A 23 24.51 -0.34 -12.33
C ILE A 23 25.40 0.84 -12.75
N ALA A 24 26.14 1.44 -11.81
CA ALA A 24 27.06 2.54 -12.11
C ALA A 24 28.15 2.14 -13.11
N LYS A 25 28.66 0.89 -13.04
CA LYS A 25 29.65 0.37 -14.00
C LYS A 25 29.07 0.26 -15.40
N TYR A 26 27.86 -0.27 -15.56
CA TYR A 26 27.19 -0.32 -16.88
C TYR A 26 26.99 1.08 -17.47
N GLN A 27 26.61 2.04 -16.63
CA GLN A 27 26.48 3.45 -17.05
C GLN A 27 27.82 4.08 -17.46
N ALA A 28 28.94 3.68 -16.83
CA ALA A 28 30.27 4.19 -17.16
C ALA A 28 30.78 3.70 -18.53
N VAL A 29 30.35 2.52 -18.98
CA VAL A 29 30.70 1.95 -20.30
C VAL A 29 29.61 2.16 -21.35
N ASN A 30 28.63 3.05 -21.10
CA ASN A 30 27.49 3.33 -21.97
C ASN A 30 26.63 2.10 -22.34
N ALA A 31 26.60 1.08 -21.48
CA ALA A 31 25.76 -0.11 -21.65
C ALA A 31 24.35 0.13 -21.09
N SER A 32 23.60 1.06 -21.69
CA SER A 32 22.31 1.55 -21.16
C SER A 32 21.28 0.43 -20.95
N LEU A 33 21.17 -0.53 -21.88
CA LEU A 33 20.22 -1.65 -21.74
C LEU A 33 20.50 -2.50 -20.50
N LEU A 34 21.78 -2.79 -20.22
CA LEU A 34 22.19 -3.54 -19.03
C LEU A 34 21.96 -2.72 -17.77
N ALA A 35 22.25 -1.42 -17.79
CA ALA A 35 21.98 -0.53 -16.66
C ALA A 35 20.48 -0.52 -16.30
N SER A 36 19.59 -0.33 -17.28
CA SER A 36 18.14 -0.31 -17.07
C SER A 36 17.61 -1.67 -16.60
N TYR A 37 18.08 -2.77 -17.20
CA TYR A 37 17.70 -4.12 -16.78
C TYR A 37 18.14 -4.40 -15.34
N SER A 38 19.38 -4.08 -14.97
CA SER A 38 19.88 -4.22 -13.61
C SER A 38 19.12 -3.34 -12.61
N ALA A 39 18.74 -2.12 -12.99
CA ALA A 39 17.91 -1.25 -12.16
C ALA A 39 16.50 -1.83 -11.91
N GLN A 40 15.86 -2.40 -12.94
CA GLN A 40 14.58 -3.10 -12.78
C GLN A 40 14.70 -4.33 -11.87
N LEU A 41 15.77 -5.12 -12.01
CA LEU A 41 16.05 -6.24 -11.11
C LEU A 41 16.29 -5.77 -9.67
N PHE A 42 16.95 -4.64 -9.47
CA PHE A 42 17.15 -4.04 -8.16
C PHE A 42 15.81 -3.70 -7.50
N VAL A 43 14.91 -3.01 -8.22
CA VAL A 43 13.55 -2.68 -7.74
C VAL A 43 12.74 -3.95 -7.45
N LYS A 44 12.81 -4.97 -8.32
CA LYS A 44 12.16 -6.26 -8.08
C LYS A 44 12.65 -6.95 -6.80
N LYS A 45 13.95 -6.85 -6.51
CA LYS A 45 14.60 -7.54 -5.39
C LYS A 45 14.42 -6.84 -4.05
N TYR A 46 14.49 -5.50 -4.04
CA TYR A 46 14.49 -4.71 -2.79
C TYR A 46 13.24 -3.84 -2.60
N GLY A 47 12.39 -3.73 -3.61
CA GLY A 47 11.21 -2.88 -3.62
C GLY A 47 11.49 -1.45 -4.07
N THR A 48 10.46 -0.62 -4.02
CA THR A 48 10.51 0.80 -4.41
C THR A 48 10.83 1.74 -3.24
N HIS A 49 10.67 1.24 -2.01
CA HIS A 49 10.84 2.00 -0.77
C HIS A 49 11.58 1.15 0.27
N TYR A 50 12.20 1.81 1.24
CA TYR A 50 12.66 1.17 2.47
C TYR A 50 11.89 1.72 3.67
N THR A 51 11.88 0.97 4.77
CA THR A 51 11.22 1.41 6.00
C THR A 51 12.23 2.18 6.88
N SER A 52 11.97 3.46 7.12
CA SER A 52 12.81 4.32 7.97
C SER A 52 12.37 4.32 9.43
N ARG A 53 11.08 4.04 9.70
CA ARG A 53 10.52 3.93 11.05
C ARG A 53 9.51 2.81 11.12
N LEU A 54 9.55 2.04 12.20
CA LEU A 54 8.58 1.02 12.55
C LEU A 54 7.88 1.42 13.85
N HIS A 55 6.56 1.31 13.87
CA HIS A 55 5.77 1.36 15.09
C HIS A 55 5.36 -0.06 15.47
N LEU A 56 5.93 -0.54 16.57
CA LEU A 56 5.68 -1.86 17.12
C LEU A 56 4.61 -1.81 18.21
N GLY A 57 3.68 -2.74 18.17
CA GLY A 57 2.62 -2.84 19.16
C GLY A 57 1.57 -3.88 18.81
N GLY A 58 0.37 -3.67 19.31
CA GLY A 58 -0.80 -4.49 19.05
C GLY A 58 -1.92 -3.65 18.44
N SER A 59 -2.73 -4.25 17.57
CA SER A 59 -3.91 -3.62 16.99
C SER A 59 -5.01 -4.66 16.85
N ILE A 60 -6.20 -4.33 17.31
CA ILE A 60 -7.43 -5.06 17.02
C ILE A 60 -8.32 -4.11 16.23
N ASN A 61 -8.69 -4.50 15.02
CA ASN A 61 -9.53 -3.70 14.13
C ASN A 61 -10.78 -4.50 13.80
N GLU A 62 -11.95 -3.86 13.92
CA GLU A 62 -13.21 -4.37 13.43
C GLU A 62 -13.57 -3.65 12.12
N GLU A 63 -13.78 -4.43 11.06
CA GLU A 63 -14.24 -3.97 9.76
C GLU A 63 -15.71 -4.37 9.60
N ASP A 64 -16.58 -3.37 9.69
CA ASP A 64 -18.02 -3.53 9.54
C ASP A 64 -18.47 -3.23 8.12
N PHE A 65 -19.23 -4.14 7.55
CA PHE A 65 -19.81 -4.03 6.22
C PHE A 65 -21.32 -3.78 6.36
N VAL A 66 -21.79 -2.70 5.73
CA VAL A 66 -23.20 -2.32 5.64
C VAL A 66 -23.63 -2.31 4.17
N TYR A 67 -24.90 -2.61 3.91
CA TYR A 67 -25.40 -2.52 2.54
C TYR A 67 -25.44 -1.05 2.09
N HIS A 68 -25.02 -0.79 0.85
CA HIS A 68 -25.08 0.56 0.29
C HIS A 68 -26.50 1.12 0.27
N SER A 69 -27.52 0.26 0.05
CA SER A 69 -28.94 0.64 0.09
C SER A 69 -29.40 1.12 1.47
N ALA A 70 -28.76 0.64 2.54
CA ALA A 70 -29.05 1.06 3.91
C ALA A 70 -28.26 2.31 4.32
N TYR A 71 -27.13 2.57 3.66
CA TYR A 71 -26.22 3.67 3.98
C TYR A 71 -26.65 4.98 3.31
N HIS A 72 -27.19 5.89 4.11
CA HIS A 72 -27.44 7.27 3.71
C HIS A 72 -26.23 8.15 4.06
N SER A 73 -25.79 8.99 3.13
CA SER A 73 -24.56 9.76 3.24
C SER A 73 -24.72 11.10 3.99
N THR A 74 -25.85 11.30 4.69
CA THR A 74 -26.07 12.52 5.48
C THR A 74 -25.06 12.62 6.63
N ALA A 75 -24.78 13.83 7.10
CA ALA A 75 -23.84 14.02 8.20
C ALA A 75 -24.32 13.33 9.50
N SER A 76 -25.63 13.32 9.75
CA SER A 76 -26.22 12.64 10.91
C SER A 76 -26.10 11.12 10.82
N ASP A 77 -26.36 10.54 9.65
CA ASP A 77 -26.30 9.07 9.48
C ASP A 77 -24.87 8.57 9.58
N LYS A 78 -23.91 9.31 8.99
CA LYS A 78 -22.47 9.04 9.16
C LYS A 78 -22.08 8.97 10.64
N TYR A 79 -22.60 9.88 11.46
CA TYR A 79 -22.34 9.92 12.89
C TYR A 79 -22.95 8.72 13.62
N ILE A 80 -24.19 8.35 13.30
CA ILE A 80 -24.87 7.20 13.90
C ILE A 80 -24.20 5.88 13.49
N TYR A 81 -23.77 5.73 12.23
CA TYR A 81 -23.01 4.56 11.78
C TYR A 81 -21.69 4.42 12.53
N LYS A 82 -20.97 5.52 12.76
CA LYS A 82 -19.74 5.51 13.55
C LYS A 82 -20.01 5.06 14.99
N ALA A 83 -21.05 5.61 15.63
CA ALA A 83 -21.44 5.23 16.99
C ALA A 83 -21.87 3.75 17.04
N ALA A 84 -22.64 3.28 16.07
CA ALA A 84 -23.05 1.87 15.98
C ALA A 84 -21.86 0.91 15.82
N ALA A 85 -20.86 1.26 15.01
CA ALA A 85 -19.62 0.50 14.88
C ALA A 85 -18.80 0.49 16.19
N GLU A 86 -18.75 1.62 16.90
CA GLU A 86 -18.10 1.70 18.21
C GLU A 86 -18.82 0.83 19.27
N ALA A 87 -20.15 0.86 19.31
CA ALA A 87 -20.94 -0.07 20.13
C ALA A 87 -20.67 -1.53 19.76
N SER A 88 -20.71 -1.83 18.47
CA SER A 88 -20.48 -3.16 17.92
C SER A 88 -19.12 -3.72 18.36
N PHE A 89 -18.07 -2.90 18.29
CA PHE A 89 -16.74 -3.23 18.77
C PHE A 89 -16.76 -3.50 20.28
N LEU A 90 -17.22 -2.54 21.09
CA LEU A 90 -17.23 -2.67 22.55
C LEU A 90 -17.98 -3.93 23.02
N ASP A 91 -19.14 -4.21 22.42
CA ASP A 91 -19.93 -5.42 22.68
C ASP A 91 -19.14 -6.69 22.35
N SER A 92 -18.45 -6.72 21.20
CA SER A 92 -17.64 -7.88 20.79
C SER A 92 -16.46 -8.16 21.72
N PHE A 93 -16.00 -7.17 22.48
CA PHE A 93 -14.88 -7.31 23.42
C PHE A 93 -15.32 -7.26 24.90
N GLY A 94 -16.62 -7.20 25.20
CA GLY A 94 -17.14 -7.11 26.56
C GLY A 94 -16.62 -5.88 27.32
N LEU A 95 -16.30 -4.80 26.59
CA LEU A 95 -15.76 -3.59 27.17
C LEU A 95 -16.91 -2.71 27.66
N SER A 96 -17.02 -2.55 28.97
CA SER A 96 -17.94 -1.60 29.60
C SER A 96 -17.38 -0.19 29.50
N ALA A 97 -17.39 0.40 28.31
CA ALA A 97 -17.29 1.85 28.22
C ALA A 97 -18.62 2.43 28.71
N ASN A 98 -18.57 3.34 29.70
CA ASN A 98 -19.66 4.28 29.88
C ASN A 98 -19.87 4.92 28.50
N TYR A 99 -21.03 4.65 27.90
CA TYR A 99 -21.34 4.97 26.52
C TYR A 99 -21.51 6.49 26.35
N GLN A 100 -20.46 7.27 26.64
CA GLN A 100 -20.29 8.63 26.18
C GLN A 100 -19.88 8.55 24.71
N SER A 101 -20.77 7.96 23.89
CA SER A 101 -20.76 8.28 22.48
C SER A 101 -20.79 9.81 22.42
N SER A 102 -19.91 10.43 21.66
CA SER A 102 -19.93 11.88 21.42
C SER A 102 -21.20 12.31 20.67
N SER A 103 -22.13 11.38 20.44
CA SER A 103 -23.36 11.55 19.70
C SER A 103 -24.48 11.99 20.65
N THR A 104 -25.22 13.01 20.24
CA THR A 104 -26.47 13.44 20.88
C THR A 104 -27.63 12.47 20.60
N GLN A 105 -27.35 11.25 20.13
CA GLN A 105 -28.34 10.33 19.59
C GLN A 105 -28.73 9.27 20.63
N SER A 106 -30.01 8.91 20.63
CA SER A 106 -30.56 7.92 21.55
C SER A 106 -29.96 6.52 21.31
N GLU A 107 -29.69 5.79 22.39
CA GLU A 107 -29.19 4.40 22.39
C GLU A 107 -30.03 3.45 21.51
N ALA A 108 -31.35 3.64 21.46
CA ALA A 108 -32.25 2.86 20.60
C ALA A 108 -31.90 2.96 19.11
N LYS A 109 -31.57 4.17 18.62
CA LYS A 109 -31.16 4.40 17.22
C LYS A 109 -29.82 3.74 16.92
N ILE A 110 -28.87 3.81 17.85
CA ILE A 110 -27.56 3.19 17.70
C ILE A 110 -27.71 1.66 17.58
N ASN A 111 -28.54 1.06 18.44
CA ASN A 111 -28.84 -0.37 18.37
C ASN A 111 -29.58 -0.78 17.09
N GLU A 112 -30.43 0.08 16.53
CA GLU A 112 -31.03 -0.16 15.21
C GLU A 112 -29.97 -0.16 14.10
N TYR A 113 -29.06 0.81 14.10
CA TYR A 113 -28.01 0.92 13.09
C TYR A 113 -26.98 -0.21 13.21
N LYS A 114 -26.69 -0.68 14.42
CA LYS A 114 -25.84 -1.84 14.65
C LYS A 114 -26.38 -3.09 13.94
N LYS A 115 -27.71 -3.28 13.92
CA LYS A 115 -28.36 -4.38 13.18
C LYS A 115 -28.23 -4.28 11.66
N LYS A 116 -27.85 -3.11 11.11
CA LYS A 116 -27.61 -2.92 9.67
C LYS A 116 -26.23 -3.41 9.24
N ILE A 117 -25.33 -3.71 10.18
CA ILE A 117 -24.05 -4.38 9.92
C ILE A 117 -24.36 -5.82 9.56
N HIS A 118 -24.09 -6.22 8.32
CA HIS A 118 -24.42 -7.56 7.83
C HIS A 118 -23.22 -8.50 7.82
N ARG A 119 -22.00 -7.95 7.81
CA ARG A 119 -20.76 -8.71 7.93
C ARG A 119 -19.77 -7.94 8.78
N LYS A 120 -19.10 -8.67 9.65
CA LYS A 120 -18.06 -8.18 10.55
C LYS A 120 -16.79 -8.99 10.33
N ILE A 121 -15.64 -8.34 10.25
CA ILE A 121 -14.33 -8.99 10.24
C ILE A 121 -13.49 -8.38 11.35
N ILE A 122 -12.98 -9.22 12.25
CA ILE A 122 -12.08 -8.80 13.33
C ILE A 122 -10.67 -9.27 12.98
N ASN A 123 -9.76 -8.30 12.90
CA ASN A 123 -8.35 -8.53 12.61
C ASN A 123 -7.50 -8.12 13.81
N SER A 124 -6.85 -9.07 14.46
CA SER A 124 -5.86 -8.81 15.51
C SER A 124 -4.43 -8.96 14.96
N LYS A 125 -3.54 -8.06 15.37
CA LYS A 125 -2.11 -8.05 15.05
C LYS A 125 -1.32 -7.79 16.33
N GLY A 126 -0.31 -8.59 16.59
CA GLY A 126 0.52 -8.47 17.78
C GLY A 126 -0.17 -9.01 19.04
N GLY A 127 0.65 -9.39 20.02
CA GLY A 127 0.22 -10.20 21.16
C GLY A 127 -0.10 -11.63 20.75
N ASP A 128 -0.68 -12.36 21.69
CA ASP A 128 -1.19 -13.70 21.44
C ASP A 128 -2.42 -13.66 20.51
N VAL A 129 -2.75 -14.81 19.90
CA VAL A 129 -3.93 -14.94 19.05
C VAL A 129 -5.17 -14.52 19.84
N PHE A 130 -5.80 -13.44 19.41
CA PHE A 130 -7.02 -12.96 20.04
C PHE A 130 -8.21 -13.82 19.61
N ILE A 131 -8.82 -14.52 20.56
CA ILE A 131 -10.05 -15.29 20.36
C ILE A 131 -11.20 -14.55 21.07
N LEU A 132 -12.38 -14.47 20.46
CA LEU A 132 -13.57 -13.88 21.09
C LEU A 132 -13.81 -14.52 22.47
N GLY A 133 -13.91 -13.69 23.52
CA GLY A 133 -13.94 -14.12 24.92
C GLY A 133 -12.62 -13.99 25.67
N THR A 134 -11.50 -13.74 24.97
CA THR A 134 -10.23 -13.37 25.62
C THR A 134 -10.38 -12.02 26.30
N HIS A 135 -10.01 -11.93 27.58
CA HIS A 135 -10.05 -10.66 28.30
C HIS A 135 -9.05 -9.66 27.69
N MET A 136 -9.51 -8.44 27.37
CA MET A 136 -8.71 -7.41 26.70
C MET A 136 -7.39 -7.15 27.43
N ALA A 137 -7.40 -7.12 28.76
CA ALA A 137 -6.17 -6.89 29.53
C ALA A 137 -5.12 -8.00 29.37
N THR A 138 -5.57 -9.25 29.18
CA THR A 138 -4.66 -10.39 28.95
C THR A 138 -3.97 -10.25 27.60
N TRP A 139 -4.72 -9.91 26.56
CA TRP A 139 -4.14 -9.63 25.23
C TRP A 139 -3.21 -8.40 25.26
N GLN A 140 -3.62 -7.31 25.92
CA GLN A 140 -2.79 -6.12 26.08
C GLN A 140 -1.45 -6.41 26.77
N ALA A 141 -1.43 -7.34 27.72
CA ALA A 141 -0.20 -7.77 28.38
C ALA A 141 0.72 -8.53 27.42
N SER A 142 0.20 -9.45 26.60
CA SER A 142 1.02 -10.25 25.66
C SER A 142 1.59 -9.44 24.49
N VAL A 143 0.98 -8.30 24.15
CA VAL A 143 1.52 -7.36 23.14
C VAL A 143 2.93 -6.87 23.48
N LYS A 144 3.29 -6.79 24.78
CA LYS A 144 4.65 -6.37 25.18
C LYS A 144 5.71 -7.38 24.78
N GLU A 145 5.41 -8.66 24.93
CA GLU A 145 6.33 -9.76 24.61
C GLU A 145 6.34 -10.06 23.10
N ASN A 146 5.19 -9.95 22.44
CA ASN A 146 5.00 -10.32 21.04
C ASN A 146 4.47 -9.16 20.18
N PRO A 147 5.17 -8.01 20.07
CA PRO A 147 4.66 -6.88 19.31
C PRO A 147 4.73 -7.15 17.80
N ALA A 148 3.72 -6.69 17.06
CA ALA A 148 3.70 -6.69 15.60
C ALA A 148 4.01 -5.29 15.05
N ILE A 149 4.39 -5.23 13.76
CA ILE A 149 4.50 -3.97 13.04
C ILE A 149 3.09 -3.46 12.74
N ILE A 150 2.69 -2.39 13.42
CA ILE A 150 1.36 -1.77 13.24
C ILE A 150 1.41 -0.68 12.17
N ARG A 151 2.54 0.04 12.08
CA ARG A 151 2.73 1.10 11.07
C ARG A 151 4.18 1.17 10.64
N ARG A 152 4.39 1.58 9.37
CA ARG A 152 5.70 1.83 8.77
C ARG A 152 5.73 3.27 8.25
N ALA A 153 6.81 3.99 8.51
CA ALA A 153 7.20 5.13 7.69
C ALA A 153 8.10 4.61 6.58
N ILE A 154 7.71 4.87 5.33
CA ILE A 154 8.42 4.40 4.14
C ILE A 154 9.04 5.59 3.42
N GLU A 155 10.24 5.38 2.90
CA GLU A 155 11.02 6.38 2.20
C GLU A 155 11.39 5.85 0.82
N ASN A 156 11.51 6.73 -0.17
CA ASN A 156 11.93 6.32 -1.51
C ASN A 156 13.32 5.66 -1.44
N ILE A 157 13.48 4.51 -2.11
CA ILE A 157 14.71 3.72 -2.05
C ILE A 157 15.96 4.49 -2.53
N THR A 158 15.78 5.51 -3.38
CA THR A 158 16.88 6.35 -3.87
C THR A 158 17.50 7.24 -2.79
N TYR A 159 16.81 7.50 -1.67
CA TYR A 159 17.28 8.43 -0.64
C TYR A 159 18.52 7.96 0.12
N PHE A 160 18.77 6.64 0.24
CA PHE A 160 20.00 6.14 0.88
C PHE A 160 21.20 6.11 -0.07
N ILE A 161 20.99 6.35 -1.37
CA ILE A 161 22.07 6.41 -2.36
C ILE A 161 22.75 7.76 -2.16
N GLN A 162 23.75 7.84 -1.27
CA GLN A 162 24.45 9.06 -0.88
C GLN A 162 25.96 8.86 -0.90
N SER A 163 26.73 9.94 -1.02
CA SER A 163 28.19 9.87 -1.17
C SER A 163 28.91 9.26 0.03
N ASP A 164 28.36 9.42 1.24
CA ASP A 164 28.88 8.80 2.46
C ASP A 164 28.76 7.26 2.44
N LYS A 165 27.70 6.73 1.82
CA LYS A 165 27.48 5.28 1.69
C LYS A 165 28.23 4.65 0.51
N PHE A 166 28.56 5.47 -0.49
CA PHE A 166 29.21 5.06 -1.74
C PHE A 166 30.44 5.94 -2.04
N PRO A 167 31.48 5.91 -1.19
CA PRO A 167 32.69 6.71 -1.38
C PRO A 167 33.45 6.35 -2.67
N GLU A 168 33.18 5.19 -3.26
CA GLU A 168 33.81 4.72 -4.49
C GLU A 168 33.21 5.35 -5.77
N LEU A 169 32.07 6.05 -5.66
CA LEU A 169 31.35 6.63 -6.78
C LEU A 169 31.42 8.16 -6.76
N THR A 170 31.57 8.77 -7.94
CA THR A 170 31.49 10.23 -8.07
C THR A 170 30.06 10.74 -7.88
N ALA A 171 29.90 12.01 -7.52
CA ALA A 171 28.57 12.64 -7.38
C ALA A 171 27.74 12.52 -8.67
N VAL A 172 28.39 12.62 -9.84
CA VAL A 172 27.75 12.45 -11.15
C VAL A 172 27.26 11.01 -11.35
N ALA A 173 28.09 10.02 -11.01
CA ALA A 173 27.70 8.61 -11.09
C ALA A 173 26.50 8.31 -10.16
N LEU A 174 26.52 8.83 -8.93
CA LEU A 174 25.41 8.66 -7.98
C LEU A 174 24.10 9.26 -8.51
N ASN A 175 24.14 10.45 -9.11
CA ASN A 175 22.96 11.05 -9.72
C ASN A 175 22.40 10.20 -10.87
N LYS A 176 23.28 9.64 -11.72
CA LYS A 176 22.85 8.73 -12.80
C LYS A 176 22.22 7.45 -12.26
N VAL A 177 22.79 6.86 -11.19
CA VAL A 177 22.20 5.67 -10.55
C VAL A 177 20.85 5.99 -9.93
N ARG A 178 20.71 7.11 -9.19
CA ARG A 178 19.42 7.55 -8.63
C ARG A 178 18.36 7.72 -9.72
N LYS A 179 18.73 8.35 -10.83
CA LYS A 179 17.84 8.55 -11.98
C LYS A 179 17.37 7.21 -12.56
N GLU A 180 18.31 6.30 -12.82
CA GLU A 180 18.00 4.98 -13.39
C GLU A 180 17.07 4.15 -12.48
N ILE A 181 17.33 4.14 -11.17
CA ILE A 181 16.47 3.48 -10.20
C ILE A 181 15.09 4.17 -10.14
N GLY A 182 15.06 5.51 -10.19
CA GLY A 182 13.82 6.28 -10.25
C GLY A 182 12.97 5.94 -11.48
N GLU A 183 13.59 5.82 -12.64
CA GLU A 183 12.94 5.40 -13.88
C GLU A 183 12.41 3.96 -13.76
N ALA A 184 13.22 3.03 -13.24
CA ALA A 184 12.78 1.66 -12.99
C ALA A 184 11.58 1.58 -12.02
N ILE A 185 11.54 2.44 -11.00
CA ILE A 185 10.39 2.55 -10.09
C ILE A 185 9.16 3.08 -10.83
N SER A 186 9.31 4.12 -11.66
CA SER A 186 8.21 4.68 -12.46
C SER A 186 7.64 3.60 -13.40
N THR A 187 8.50 2.90 -14.14
CA THR A 187 8.11 1.79 -14.99
C THR A 187 7.38 0.70 -14.22
N TYR A 188 7.88 0.32 -13.03
CA TYR A 188 7.19 -0.66 -12.20
C TYR A 188 5.77 -0.20 -11.82
N VAL A 189 5.60 1.06 -11.40
CA VAL A 189 4.29 1.59 -11.04
C VAL A 189 3.38 1.63 -12.27
N GLU A 190 3.83 2.23 -13.37
CA GLU A 190 3.06 2.39 -14.60
C GLU A 190 2.58 1.07 -15.19
N MET A 191 3.43 0.05 -15.19
CA MET A 191 3.08 -1.28 -15.71
C MET A 191 2.08 -2.04 -14.83
N ASN A 192 1.88 -1.63 -13.58
CA ASN A 192 0.86 -2.18 -12.68
C ASN A 192 -0.43 -1.34 -12.66
N ILE A 193 -0.53 -0.28 -13.47
CA ILE A 193 -1.76 0.49 -13.62
C ILE A 193 -2.69 -0.27 -14.58
N ILE A 194 -3.84 -0.69 -14.06
CA ILE A 194 -4.97 -1.21 -14.83
C ILE A 194 -5.98 -0.06 -14.95
N ARG A 195 -6.02 0.53 -16.14
CA ARG A 195 -6.93 1.63 -16.46
C ARG A 195 -8.33 1.10 -16.75
N GLY A 196 -9.34 1.84 -16.31
CA GLY A 196 -10.73 1.57 -16.63
C GLY A 196 -11.69 2.34 -15.74
N CYS A 197 -12.98 2.31 -16.10
CA CYS A 197 -14.02 2.93 -15.29
C CYS A 197 -14.11 2.31 -13.89
N MET A 198 -13.97 3.14 -12.86
CA MET A 198 -14.08 2.74 -11.44
C MET A 198 -15.47 2.99 -10.83
N ASP A 199 -16.42 3.59 -11.58
CA ASP A 199 -17.80 3.81 -11.11
C ASP A 199 -18.63 2.52 -11.20
N ARG A 200 -18.98 1.96 -10.04
CA ARG A 200 -19.80 0.74 -9.92
C ARG A 200 -21.20 0.85 -10.50
N LYS A 201 -21.72 2.08 -10.72
CA LYS A 201 -23.04 2.30 -11.33
C LYS A 201 -22.97 2.40 -12.85
N SER A 202 -21.78 2.53 -13.43
CA SER A 202 -21.61 2.60 -14.88
C SER A 202 -21.74 1.22 -15.52
N PRO A 203 -22.41 1.11 -16.68
CA PRO A 203 -22.37 -0.10 -17.52
C PRO A 203 -20.96 -0.50 -17.97
N SER A 204 -20.02 0.46 -18.01
CA SER A 204 -18.62 0.24 -18.40
C SER A 204 -17.71 -0.09 -17.21
N PHE A 205 -18.27 -0.35 -16.01
CA PHE A 205 -17.49 -0.62 -14.81
C PHE A 205 -16.49 -1.77 -15.01
N ASN A 206 -15.22 -1.48 -14.74
CA ASN A 206 -14.14 -2.47 -14.77
C ASN A 206 -13.71 -2.78 -13.34
N TRP A 207 -14.07 -3.96 -12.84
CA TRP A 207 -13.75 -4.42 -11.49
C TRP A 207 -12.25 -4.65 -11.23
N LEU A 208 -11.44 -4.76 -12.29
CA LEU A 208 -9.98 -4.87 -12.21
C LEU A 208 -9.27 -3.51 -12.22
N ALA A 209 -9.97 -2.43 -12.57
CA ALA A 209 -9.35 -1.11 -12.68
C ALA A 209 -8.90 -0.59 -11.31
N ASN A 210 -7.64 -0.14 -11.25
CA ASN A 210 -7.06 0.54 -10.09
C ASN A 210 -6.77 2.03 -10.37
N TYR A 211 -7.08 2.49 -11.58
CA TYR A 211 -6.92 3.87 -12.00
C TYR A 211 -8.06 4.26 -12.95
N ASP A 212 -8.81 5.30 -12.56
CA ASP A 212 -9.92 5.80 -13.36
C ASP A 212 -9.40 6.51 -14.62
N ASP A 213 -9.90 6.08 -15.77
CA ASP A 213 -9.53 6.62 -17.08
C ASP A 213 -10.63 7.47 -17.72
N GLY A 214 -11.75 7.69 -17.01
CA GLY A 214 -12.87 8.48 -17.49
C GLY A 214 -13.75 7.76 -18.52
N SER A 215 -13.55 6.47 -18.77
CA SER A 215 -14.35 5.66 -19.72
C SER A 215 -15.74 5.26 -19.20
N CYS A 216 -16.19 5.84 -18.08
CA CYS A 216 -17.48 5.49 -17.46
C CYS A 216 -18.70 5.95 -18.27
N SER A 217 -18.55 6.93 -19.16
CA SER A 217 -19.57 7.28 -20.14
C SER A 217 -19.43 6.40 -21.38
N GLN A 218 -20.53 5.88 -21.91
CA GLN A 218 -20.52 5.07 -23.14
C GLN A 218 -19.86 5.82 -24.30
N ALA A 219 -18.82 5.23 -24.91
CA ALA A 219 -18.41 5.55 -26.26
C ALA A 219 -19.30 4.75 -27.23
N LYS A 220 -20.00 5.46 -28.13
CA LYS A 220 -21.01 4.92 -29.06
C LYS A 220 -20.46 4.51 -30.43
N GLU A 221 -19.17 4.25 -30.58
CA GLU A 221 -18.59 3.96 -31.89
C GLU A 221 -18.27 2.48 -32.08
N THR A 222 -19.07 1.82 -32.92
CA THR A 222 -18.78 0.48 -33.43
C THR A 222 -17.83 0.61 -34.63
N ALA A 223 -16.52 0.54 -34.37
CA ALA A 223 -15.53 0.40 -35.41
C ALA A 223 -15.34 -1.08 -35.78
N GLN A 224 -15.38 -1.42 -37.07
CA GLN A 224 -15.04 -2.77 -37.54
C GLN A 224 -13.52 -2.89 -37.65
N PHE A 225 -12.95 -3.90 -37.00
CA PHE A 225 -11.52 -4.19 -37.06
C PHE A 225 -11.16 -4.96 -38.33
N GLY A 226 -10.33 -4.38 -39.20
CA GLY A 226 -9.90 -4.96 -40.49
C GLY A 226 -8.61 -5.79 -40.46
N GLY A 227 -7.96 -5.91 -39.29
CA GLY A 227 -6.67 -6.60 -39.14
C GLY A 227 -5.46 -5.66 -39.14
N PHE A 228 -4.27 -6.22 -38.89
CA PHE A 228 -2.99 -5.52 -39.00
C PHE A 228 -2.07 -6.27 -39.97
N ILE A 229 -1.23 -5.53 -40.69
CA ILE A 229 -0.12 -6.08 -41.51
C ILE A 229 1.18 -5.67 -40.84
N ARG A 230 2.12 -6.61 -40.70
CA ARG A 230 3.47 -6.35 -40.19
C ARG A 230 4.48 -6.54 -41.31
N THR A 231 5.36 -5.57 -41.48
CA THR A 231 6.51 -5.65 -42.38
C THR A 231 7.79 -5.88 -41.56
N CYS A 232 8.71 -6.69 -42.07
CA CYS A 232 10.01 -6.95 -41.47
C CYS A 232 11.11 -6.55 -42.45
N SER A 233 12.22 -6.03 -41.94
CA SER A 233 13.45 -5.76 -42.71
C SER A 233 14.63 -6.43 -42.02
N GLU A 234 15.47 -7.11 -42.77
CA GLU A 234 16.73 -7.65 -42.26
C GLU A 234 17.74 -6.51 -42.08
N ASP A 235 18.43 -6.46 -40.93
CA ASP A 235 19.55 -5.55 -40.71
C ASP A 235 20.86 -6.30 -40.96
N TYR A 236 21.43 -6.13 -42.14
CA TYR A 236 22.70 -6.76 -42.55
C TYR A 236 23.94 -6.20 -41.82
N ARG A 237 23.78 -5.32 -40.81
CA ARG A 237 24.88 -4.77 -40.01
C ARG A 237 25.22 -5.58 -38.75
N MET A 238 24.53 -6.70 -38.50
CA MET A 238 24.91 -7.65 -37.46
C MET A 238 25.65 -8.83 -38.11
N PRO A 239 26.96 -9.03 -37.80
CA PRO A 239 27.74 -10.19 -38.28
C PRO A 239 27.32 -11.50 -37.61
#